data_AF-Q8IHU8-F1
#
_entry.id   AF-Q8IHU8-F1
#
_cell.length_a   1.000
_cell.length_b   1.000
_cell.length_c   1.000
_cell.angle_alpha   90.00
_cell.angle_beta   90.00
_cell.angle_gamma   90.00
#
_symmetry.space_group_name_H-M   'P 1'
#
loop_
_entity.id
_entity.type
_entity.pdbx_description
1 polymer ?
#
loop_
_entity_poly.entity_id
_entity_poly.type
_entity_poly.pdbx_seq_one_letter_code
_entity_poly.pdbx_strand_id
1 'polypeptide(L)'
;MEEEGRISYHEYKRRLKKLTEEIKKEMKKSSNKNKKSETLLNLEEKLNKLNELYNKEDDNKKVEENYNNDDNNKDDPFHTNTLYQMNVMSKKALRNRKKMEHREYEEEQIEKSRNKEGEKEYEELSLNLKKLNKTIYSIAPDGNCLYESIIHQLKYRIHTYQYTITDFLKLINKEQFSLDNINLKDYINTNFFNFNIFNNINPNDLSSDLLRFITSIYLLQNKELFINFIYDSDDCEDNDTYFKYCEDIIKGVYGSEIEIKALSNILKKKITVYDVNMNISYEEDCEEELFLCFHHKLYALGKHYNSVIDLPS
;
A
#
# COMPACT_ATOMS: atom_id res chain seq x y z
N MET A 1 32.52 6.42 8.57
CA MET A 1 31.71 5.78 9.61
C MET A 1 30.40 5.44 8.91
N GLU A 2 30.18 4.16 8.58
CA GLU A 2 29.03 3.73 7.79
C GLU A 2 27.73 4.16 8.49
N GLU A 3 26.89 4.93 7.81
CA GLU A 3 25.53 5.21 8.28
C GLU A 3 24.74 3.91 8.24
N GLU A 4 24.71 3.17 9.36
CA GLU A 4 23.80 2.03 9.51
C GLU A 4 22.36 2.55 9.37
N GLY A 5 21.74 2.26 8.22
CA GLY A 5 20.34 2.57 7.94
C GLY A 5 19.37 1.80 8.86
N ARG A 6 18.09 2.17 8.81
CA ARG A 6 17.01 1.54 9.57
C ARG A 6 17.03 0.01 9.41
N ILE A 7 17.03 -0.72 10.52
CA ILE A 7 17.02 -2.18 10.52
C ILE A 7 15.58 -2.74 10.52
N SER A 8 15.37 -3.88 9.85
CA SER A 8 14.10 -4.62 9.87
C SER A 8 13.75 -5.10 11.29
N TYR A 9 12.46 -5.25 11.64
CA TYR A 9 12.04 -5.78 12.94
C TYR A 9 12.61 -7.19 13.23
N HIS A 10 12.74 -8.05 12.22
CA HIS A 10 13.33 -9.39 12.41
C HIS A 10 14.78 -9.28 12.88
N GLU A 11 15.53 -8.37 12.28
CA GLU A 11 16.90 -8.06 12.69
C GLU A 11 16.93 -7.40 14.07
N TYR A 12 16.06 -6.43 14.32
CA TYR A 12 15.91 -5.78 15.63
C TYR A 12 15.59 -6.79 16.73
N LYS A 13 14.58 -7.65 16.57
CA LYS A 13 14.17 -8.67 17.56
C LYS A 13 15.26 -9.70 17.80
N ARG A 14 15.97 -10.12 16.75
CA ARG A 14 17.11 -11.04 16.85
C ARG A 14 18.26 -10.39 17.63
N ARG A 15 18.61 -9.14 17.31
CA ARG A 15 19.65 -8.36 18.00
C ARG A 15 19.24 -8.08 19.46
N LEU A 16 17.98 -7.72 19.72
CA LEU A 16 17.40 -7.44 21.04
C LEU A 16 17.44 -8.66 21.96
N LYS A 17 17.01 -9.83 21.46
CA LYS A 17 17.08 -11.08 22.24
C LYS A 17 18.51 -11.43 22.64
N LYS A 18 19.47 -11.30 21.71
CA LYS A 18 20.89 -11.54 21.99
C LYS A 18 21.43 -10.57 23.04
N LEU A 19 21.20 -9.27 22.86
CA LEU A 19 21.64 -8.22 23.78
C LEU A 19 21.05 -8.39 25.19
N THR A 20 19.75 -8.69 25.29
CA THR A 20 19.09 -8.90 26.59
C THR A 20 19.57 -10.15 27.31
N GLU A 21 19.87 -11.24 26.58
CA GLU A 21 20.49 -12.44 27.15
C GLU A 21 21.94 -12.16 27.62
N GLU A 22 22.72 -11.38 26.88
CA GLU A 22 24.06 -10.96 27.27
C GLU A 22 24.05 -10.09 28.54
N ILE A 23 23.16 -9.09 28.61
CA ILE A 23 22.99 -8.25 29.81
C ILE A 23 22.64 -9.13 31.02
N LYS A 24 21.66 -10.05 30.87
CA LYS A 24 21.27 -10.96 31.96
C LYS A 24 22.42 -11.85 32.41
N LYS A 25 23.27 -12.34 31.49
CA LYS A 25 24.46 -13.14 31.83
C LYS A 25 25.50 -12.32 32.57
N GLU A 26 25.76 -11.10 32.13
CA GLU A 26 26.78 -10.23 32.74
C GLU A 26 26.37 -9.76 34.14
N MET A 27 25.08 -9.47 34.33
CA MET A 27 24.50 -9.17 35.64
C MET A 27 24.67 -10.32 36.65
N LYS A 28 24.56 -11.57 36.19
CA LYS A 28 24.78 -12.75 37.06
C LYS A 28 26.24 -12.94 37.46
N LYS A 29 27.20 -12.40 36.68
CA LYS A 29 28.64 -12.49 36.97
C LYS A 29 29.11 -11.38 37.91
N SER A 30 28.51 -10.20 37.84
CA SER A 30 28.87 -9.07 38.70
C SER A 30 28.29 -9.25 40.12
N SER A 31 29.04 -9.94 40.98
CA SER A 31 28.68 -10.10 42.40
C SER A 31 28.91 -8.81 43.22
N ASN A 32 29.65 -7.83 42.68
CA ASN A 32 29.98 -6.57 43.37
C ASN A 32 29.01 -5.45 42.96
N LYS A 33 27.96 -5.28 43.77
CA LYS A 33 26.80 -4.40 43.52
C LYS A 33 27.08 -2.90 43.32
N ASN A 34 28.29 -2.39 43.51
CA ASN A 34 28.53 -0.93 43.56
C ASN A 34 29.38 -0.34 42.42
N LYS A 35 29.84 -1.13 41.46
CA LYS A 35 30.46 -0.60 40.24
C LYS A 35 29.90 -1.35 39.04
N LYS A 36 29.17 -0.65 38.17
CA LYS A 36 28.79 -1.17 36.86
C LYS A 36 30.08 -1.58 36.14
N SER A 37 30.18 -2.85 35.74
CA SER A 37 31.30 -3.27 34.91
C SER A 37 31.25 -2.51 33.60
N GLU A 38 32.42 -2.14 33.06
CA GLU A 38 32.55 -1.53 31.74
C GLU A 38 31.82 -2.34 30.66
N THR A 39 31.81 -3.67 30.80
CA THR A 39 31.05 -4.59 29.95
C THR A 39 29.54 -4.36 29.99
N LEU A 40 28.98 -4.07 31.17
CA LEU A 40 27.54 -3.83 31.32
C LEU A 40 27.14 -2.46 30.74
N LEU A 41 27.98 -1.43 30.93
CA LEU A 41 27.79 -0.11 30.30
C LEU A 41 27.80 -0.20 28.78
N ASN A 42 28.76 -0.93 28.20
CA ASN A 42 28.83 -1.13 26.75
C ASN A 42 27.62 -1.89 26.18
N LEU A 43 27.07 -2.85 26.94
CA LEU A 43 25.85 -3.56 26.53
C LEU A 43 24.61 -2.67 26.61
N GLU A 44 24.52 -1.81 27.63
CA GLU A 44 23.47 -0.78 27.75
C GLU A 44 23.54 0.22 26.58
N GLU A 45 24.74 0.68 26.20
CA GLU A 45 24.95 1.57 25.06
C GLU A 45 24.57 0.92 23.72
N LYS A 46 24.95 -0.35 23.50
CA LYS A 46 24.52 -1.11 22.32
C LYS A 46 23.00 -1.29 22.24
N LEU A 47 22.33 -1.46 23.38
CA LEU A 47 20.88 -1.56 23.45
C LEU A 47 20.22 -0.22 23.06
N ASN A 48 20.76 0.89 23.57
CA ASN A 48 20.29 2.24 23.20
C ASN A 48 20.49 2.51 21.71
N LYS A 49 21.68 2.21 21.17
CA LYS A 49 21.96 2.34 19.73
C LYS A 49 21.06 1.45 18.87
N LEU A 50 20.75 0.23 19.32
CA LEU A 50 19.80 -0.66 18.62
C LEU A 50 18.39 -0.06 18.60
N ASN A 51 17.95 0.54 19.71
CA ASN A 51 16.67 1.24 19.78
C ASN A 51 16.67 2.49 18.87
N GLU A 52 17.75 3.25 18.81
CA GLU A 52 17.89 4.39 17.88
C GLU A 52 17.84 3.94 16.41
N LEU A 53 18.53 2.85 16.04
CA LEU A 53 18.49 2.30 14.68
C LEU A 53 17.09 1.84 14.26
N TYR A 54 16.25 1.46 15.20
CA TYR A 54 14.87 1.05 14.95
C TYR A 54 13.87 2.22 15.01
N ASN A 55 14.09 3.19 15.92
CA ASN A 55 13.21 4.33 16.19
C ASN A 55 13.56 5.61 15.41
N LYS A 56 14.71 5.69 14.72
CA LYS A 56 15.04 6.85 13.88
C LYS A 56 13.90 7.05 12.88
N GLU A 57 13.28 8.23 12.99
CA GLU A 57 12.04 8.72 12.37
C GLU A 57 10.73 8.53 13.16
N ASP A 58 10.64 9.20 14.31
CA ASP A 58 9.37 9.84 14.74
C ASP A 58 9.71 11.15 15.50
N ASP A 59 10.47 12.04 14.85
CA ASP A 59 10.69 13.42 15.32
C ASP A 59 9.40 14.23 15.13
N ASN A 60 8.39 13.95 15.95
CA ASN A 60 7.32 14.89 16.22
C ASN A 60 6.71 14.63 17.60
N LYS A 61 6.99 15.58 18.49
CA LYS A 61 6.46 15.81 19.85
C LYS A 61 7.28 15.22 20.98
N LYS A 62 8.27 16.02 21.40
CA LYS A 62 8.64 16.18 22.82
C LYS A 62 7.35 16.34 23.62
N VAL A 63 7.01 15.36 24.44
CA VAL A 63 6.01 15.54 25.50
C VAL A 63 6.73 15.34 26.81
N GLU A 64 6.74 16.43 27.55
CA GLU A 64 7.40 16.64 28.83
C GLU A 64 6.92 15.65 29.89
N GLU A 65 7.92 15.32 30.69
CA GLU A 65 7.92 14.80 32.06
C GLU A 65 6.63 15.03 32.84
N ASN A 66 6.06 13.94 33.35
CA ASN A 66 5.29 13.98 34.59
C ASN A 66 5.67 12.77 35.44
N TYR A 67 6.60 13.01 36.37
CA TYR A 67 6.83 12.18 37.54
C TYR A 67 5.58 12.23 38.41
N ASN A 68 4.89 11.10 38.56
CA ASN A 68 4.13 10.82 39.78
C ASN A 68 4.55 9.43 40.26
N ASN A 69 5.52 9.47 41.17
CA ASN A 69 5.84 8.37 42.07
C ASN A 69 4.63 8.18 42.98
N ASP A 70 3.93 7.06 42.86
CA ASP A 70 3.14 6.56 43.96
C ASP A 70 3.36 5.06 44.16
N ASP A 71 3.76 4.79 45.40
CA ASP A 71 3.57 3.60 46.20
C ASP A 71 4.38 2.31 45.96
N ASN A 72 5.37 2.20 46.86
CA ASN A 72 5.45 1.16 47.88
C ASN A 72 5.48 -0.30 47.39
N ASN A 73 6.68 -0.76 47.04
CA ASN A 73 7.12 -2.10 47.46
C ASN A 73 8.58 -2.03 47.92
N LYS A 74 8.72 -1.99 49.24
CA LYS A 74 9.96 -2.29 49.95
C LYS A 74 10.27 -3.77 49.74
N ASP A 75 11.56 -4.09 49.66
CA ASP A 75 12.14 -5.44 49.64
C ASP A 75 12.18 -6.17 48.28
N ASP A 76 12.82 -5.57 47.28
CA ASP A 76 13.56 -6.34 46.26
C ASP A 76 14.86 -5.62 45.87
N PRO A 77 16.07 -6.18 46.13
CA PRO A 77 17.33 -5.54 45.78
C PRO A 77 17.66 -5.54 44.27
N PHE A 78 16.72 -5.90 43.40
CA PHE A 78 16.84 -5.74 41.96
C PHE A 78 16.38 -4.35 41.51
N HIS A 79 17.29 -3.37 41.61
CA HIS A 79 17.15 -2.03 41.02
C HIS A 79 17.04 -2.03 39.47
N THR A 80 16.90 -3.20 38.84
CA THR A 80 16.62 -3.36 37.41
C THR A 80 15.19 -3.02 37.01
N ASN A 81 14.22 -3.03 37.94
CA ASN A 81 12.84 -2.68 37.57
C ASN A 81 12.70 -1.22 37.10
N THR A 82 13.55 -0.32 37.57
CA THR A 82 13.54 1.09 37.15
C THR A 82 14.00 1.27 35.69
N LEU A 83 14.92 0.43 35.20
CA LEU A 83 15.35 0.48 33.79
C LEU A 83 14.27 -0.08 32.83
N TYR A 84 13.45 -1.03 33.29
CA TYR A 84 12.30 -1.54 32.53
C TYR A 84 11.12 -0.55 32.50
N GLN A 85 11.01 0.33 33.51
CA GLN A 85 10.01 1.41 33.51
C GLN A 85 10.35 2.54 32.52
N MET A 86 11.61 2.72 32.12
CA MET A 86 11.99 3.68 31.07
C MET A 86 11.42 3.31 29.68
N ASN A 87 10.87 2.09 29.53
CA ASN A 87 10.30 1.55 28.30
C ASN A 87 8.76 1.55 28.28
N VAL A 88 8.11 2.38 29.10
CA VAL A 88 6.66 2.66 28.95
C VAL A 88 6.48 3.48 27.68
N MET A 89 6.58 2.79 26.53
CA MET A 89 6.21 3.30 25.22
C MET A 89 4.80 3.88 25.32
N SER A 90 4.61 5.09 24.80
CA SER A 90 3.29 5.73 24.80
C SER A 90 2.23 4.82 24.17
N LYS A 91 0.96 4.97 24.57
CA LYS A 91 -0.16 4.24 23.93
C LYS A 91 -0.14 4.38 22.39
N LYS A 92 0.33 5.52 21.87
CA LYS A 92 0.51 5.76 20.43
C LYS A 92 1.65 4.89 19.86
N ALA A 93 2.81 4.86 20.51
CA ALA A 93 3.93 4.03 20.09
C ALA A 93 3.59 2.53 20.12
N LEU A 94 2.82 2.06 21.12
CA LEU A 94 2.33 0.68 21.17
C LEU A 94 1.34 0.37 20.03
N ARG A 95 0.46 1.31 19.68
CA ARG A 95 -0.46 1.19 18.53
C ARG A 95 0.29 1.18 17.21
N ASN A 96 1.25 2.09 17.02
CA ASN A 96 2.11 2.14 15.84
C ASN A 96 2.89 0.82 15.70
N ARG A 97 3.44 0.30 16.79
CA ARG A 97 4.13 -1.00 16.80
C ARG A 97 3.21 -2.14 16.39
N LYS A 98 2.01 -2.25 16.96
CA LYS A 98 1.03 -3.28 16.54
C LYS A 98 0.64 -3.17 15.06
N LYS A 99 0.49 -1.94 14.55
CA LYS A 99 0.19 -1.68 13.13
C LYS A 99 1.37 -2.09 12.22
N MET A 100 2.60 -1.78 12.62
CA MET A 100 3.82 -2.21 11.92
C MET A 100 3.97 -3.73 11.94
N GLU A 101 3.76 -4.38 13.09
CA GLU A 101 3.80 -5.85 13.24
C GLU A 101 2.78 -6.54 12.33
N HIS A 102 1.58 -5.98 12.18
CA HIS A 102 0.57 -6.52 11.27
C HIS A 102 0.97 -6.37 9.81
N ARG A 103 1.43 -5.19 9.39
CA ARG A 103 1.90 -4.93 8.01
C ARG A 103 3.05 -5.86 7.61
N GLU A 104 4.04 -6.06 8.48
CA GLU A 104 5.17 -6.95 8.20
C GLU A 104 4.74 -8.42 8.08
N TYR A 105 3.79 -8.88 8.91
CA TYR A 105 3.22 -10.22 8.79
C TYR A 105 2.49 -10.41 7.45
N GLU A 106 1.74 -9.40 7.01
CA GLU A 106 1.08 -9.40 5.70
C GLU A 106 2.11 -9.46 4.55
N GLU A 107 3.16 -8.64 4.61
CA GLU A 107 4.27 -8.67 3.65
C GLU A 107 4.96 -10.05 3.59
N GLU A 108 5.15 -10.73 4.74
CA GLU A 108 5.72 -12.09 4.78
C GLU A 108 4.81 -13.14 4.14
N GLN A 109 3.49 -13.05 4.35
CA GLN A 109 2.54 -13.95 3.67
C GLN A 109 2.54 -13.72 2.16
N ILE A 110 2.63 -12.45 1.74
CA ILE A 110 2.73 -12.05 0.33
C ILE A 110 4.02 -12.62 -0.28
N GLU A 111 5.16 -12.50 0.39
CA GLU A 111 6.43 -13.04 -0.09
C GLU A 111 6.38 -14.57 -0.23
N LYS A 112 5.80 -15.27 0.75
CA LYS A 112 5.60 -16.74 0.68
C LYS A 112 4.66 -17.18 -0.43
N SER A 113 3.78 -16.29 -0.91
CA SER A 113 2.87 -16.58 -2.02
C SER A 113 3.52 -16.45 -3.40
N ARG A 114 4.77 -15.95 -3.48
CA ARG A 114 5.54 -15.88 -4.73
C ARG A 114 6.01 -17.26 -5.16
N ASN A 115 6.08 -17.48 -6.48
CA ASN A 115 6.60 -18.71 -7.05
C ASN A 115 7.86 -18.44 -7.88
N LYS A 116 8.68 -19.47 -8.10
CA LYS A 116 9.98 -19.36 -8.80
C LYS A 116 9.88 -18.87 -10.24
N GLU A 117 8.76 -19.15 -10.93
CA GLU A 117 8.55 -18.67 -12.30
C GLU A 117 8.24 -17.17 -12.30
N GLY A 118 7.39 -16.73 -11.38
CA GLY A 118 7.04 -15.33 -11.16
C GLY A 118 8.21 -14.48 -10.68
N GLU A 119 9.15 -15.04 -9.91
CA GLU A 119 10.40 -14.34 -9.55
C GLU A 119 11.26 -14.04 -10.78
N LYS A 120 11.42 -15.02 -11.69
CA LYS A 120 12.15 -14.80 -12.95
C LYS A 120 11.47 -13.77 -13.84
N GLU A 121 10.15 -13.86 -13.96
CA GLU A 121 9.33 -12.89 -14.69
C GLU A 121 9.52 -11.48 -14.11
N TYR A 122 9.47 -11.34 -12.79
CA TYR A 122 9.69 -10.08 -12.09
C TYR A 122 11.08 -9.51 -12.33
N GLU A 123 12.13 -10.34 -12.24
CA GLU A 123 13.51 -9.94 -12.50
C GLU A 123 13.71 -9.47 -13.94
N GLU A 124 13.18 -10.21 -14.92
CA GLU A 124 13.23 -9.87 -16.34
C GLU A 124 12.52 -8.53 -16.62
N LEU A 125 11.31 -8.36 -16.09
CA LEU A 125 10.56 -7.11 -16.24
C LEU A 125 11.28 -5.94 -15.58
N SER A 126 11.83 -6.15 -14.37
CA SER A 126 12.62 -5.14 -13.67
C SER A 126 13.86 -4.72 -14.46
N LEU A 127 14.55 -5.66 -15.12
CA LEU A 127 15.66 -5.35 -16.03
C LEU A 127 15.21 -4.56 -17.26
N ASN A 128 14.07 -4.90 -17.85
CA ASN A 128 13.51 -4.15 -18.98
C ASN A 128 13.13 -2.72 -18.59
N LEU A 129 12.49 -2.54 -17.42
CA LEU A 129 12.15 -1.22 -16.88
C LEU A 129 13.40 -0.39 -16.55
N LYS A 130 14.45 -1.00 -16.01
CA LYS A 130 15.72 -0.31 -15.73
C LYS A 130 16.36 0.30 -16.98
N LYS A 131 16.25 -0.36 -18.15
CA LYS A 131 16.72 0.20 -19.44
C LYS A 131 15.98 1.50 -19.81
N LEU A 132 14.78 1.69 -19.28
CA LEU A 132 13.95 2.88 -19.48
C LEU A 132 14.05 3.88 -18.32
N ASN A 133 15.03 3.72 -17.41
CA ASN A 133 15.15 4.46 -16.15
C ASN A 133 13.89 4.41 -15.28
N LYS A 134 13.26 3.23 -15.21
CA LYS A 134 12.07 2.97 -14.38
C LYS A 134 12.29 1.79 -13.44
N THR A 135 11.48 1.74 -12.38
CA THR A 135 11.43 0.61 -11.44
C THR A 135 10.00 0.31 -11.00
N ILE A 136 9.79 -0.92 -10.54
CA ILE A 136 8.50 -1.40 -10.07
C ILE A 136 8.23 -0.83 -8.67
N TYR A 137 7.02 -0.32 -8.47
CA TYR A 137 6.45 -0.03 -7.17
C TYR A 137 5.38 -1.10 -6.85
N SER A 138 5.60 -1.83 -5.76
CA SER A 138 4.75 -2.94 -5.36
C SER A 138 3.39 -2.47 -4.86
N ILE A 139 2.33 -3.03 -5.43
CA ILE A 139 0.94 -2.91 -5.00
C ILE A 139 0.52 -4.21 -4.31
N ALA A 140 -0.38 -4.11 -3.32
CA ALA A 140 -0.88 -5.28 -2.61
C ALA A 140 -1.53 -6.29 -3.58
N PRO A 141 -1.28 -7.61 -3.43
CA PRO A 141 -1.84 -8.64 -4.29
C PRO A 141 -3.27 -8.99 -3.90
N ASP A 142 -4.18 -8.02 -4.08
CA ASP A 142 -5.61 -8.18 -3.85
C ASP A 142 -6.42 -7.99 -5.16
N GLY A 143 -7.73 -8.14 -5.07
CA GLY A 143 -8.63 -7.94 -6.21
C GLY A 143 -8.65 -6.50 -6.75
N ASN A 144 -8.04 -5.54 -6.06
CA ASN A 144 -8.02 -4.12 -6.40
C ASN A 144 -6.69 -3.66 -7.04
N CYS A 145 -5.71 -4.55 -7.21
CA CYS A 145 -4.37 -4.20 -7.68
C CYS A 145 -4.35 -3.29 -8.91
N LEU A 146 -5.22 -3.51 -9.90
CA LEU A 146 -5.34 -2.63 -11.08
C LEU A 146 -5.67 -1.19 -10.67
N TYR A 147 -6.76 -1.00 -9.93
CA TYR A 147 -7.25 0.32 -9.53
C TYR A 147 -6.27 1.01 -8.58
N GLU A 148 -5.70 0.26 -7.62
CA GLU A 148 -4.70 0.79 -6.69
C GLU A 148 -3.40 1.19 -7.41
N SER A 149 -3.00 0.45 -8.45
CA SER A 149 -1.83 0.81 -9.26
C SER A 149 -2.02 2.14 -10.02
N ILE A 150 -3.24 2.40 -10.50
CA ILE A 150 -3.64 3.66 -11.14
C ILE A 150 -3.73 4.79 -10.12
N ILE A 151 -4.36 4.57 -8.96
CA ILE A 151 -4.44 5.57 -7.87
C ILE A 151 -3.03 5.96 -7.41
N HIS A 152 -2.14 4.97 -7.26
CA HIS A 152 -0.75 5.24 -6.94
C HIS A 152 -0.07 6.10 -8.02
N GLN A 153 -0.24 5.77 -9.31
CA GLN A 153 0.30 6.60 -10.40
C GLN A 153 -0.25 8.03 -10.39
N LEU A 154 -1.54 8.21 -10.15
CA LEU A 154 -2.16 9.53 -10.05
C LEU A 154 -1.54 10.32 -8.89
N LYS A 155 -1.37 9.72 -7.71
CA LYS A 155 -0.71 10.36 -6.56
C LYS A 155 0.77 10.68 -6.82
N TYR A 156 1.45 9.83 -7.59
CA TYR A 156 2.87 9.97 -7.90
C TYR A 156 3.13 11.05 -8.95
N ARG A 157 2.28 11.18 -9.98
CA ARG A 157 2.52 12.06 -11.13
C ARG A 157 1.72 13.36 -11.10
N ILE A 158 0.56 13.36 -10.45
CA ILE A 158 -0.37 14.50 -10.45
C ILE A 158 -0.29 15.24 -9.12
N HIS A 159 0.22 16.47 -9.17
CA HIS A 159 0.41 17.31 -7.98
C HIS A 159 -0.56 18.48 -7.90
N THR A 160 -1.23 18.79 -9.01
CA THR A 160 -2.26 19.83 -9.09
C THR A 160 -3.61 19.18 -9.34
N TYR A 161 -4.67 19.72 -8.74
CA TYR A 161 -6.03 19.28 -8.96
C TYR A 161 -6.98 20.48 -8.99
N GLN A 162 -8.07 20.34 -9.75
CA GLN A 162 -9.15 21.31 -9.86
C GLN A 162 -10.43 20.84 -9.16
N TYR A 163 -10.62 19.53 -9.05
CA TYR A 163 -11.82 18.92 -8.49
C TYR A 163 -11.50 18.07 -7.27
N THR A 164 -12.49 17.86 -6.42
CA THR A 164 -12.40 17.07 -5.20
C THR A 164 -13.54 16.06 -5.13
N ILE A 165 -13.52 15.18 -4.12
CA ILE A 165 -14.65 14.28 -3.83
C ILE A 165 -15.97 15.05 -3.69
N THR A 166 -15.94 16.29 -3.21
CA THR A 166 -17.14 17.12 -3.04
C THR A 166 -17.81 17.44 -4.38
N ASP A 167 -17.02 17.65 -5.44
CA ASP A 167 -17.55 17.94 -6.78
C ASP A 167 -18.20 16.69 -7.39
N PHE A 168 -17.60 15.52 -7.15
CA PHE A 168 -18.19 14.24 -7.51
C PHE A 168 -19.49 13.95 -6.75
N LEU A 169 -19.52 14.18 -5.43
CA LEU A 169 -20.70 13.98 -4.60
C LEU A 169 -21.88 14.87 -5.04
N LYS A 170 -21.60 16.13 -5.40
CA LYS A 170 -22.58 17.03 -6.02
C LYS A 170 -23.06 16.50 -7.37
N LEU A 171 -22.15 15.98 -8.21
CA LEU A 171 -22.50 15.43 -9.53
C LEU A 171 -23.50 14.27 -9.41
N ILE A 172 -23.33 13.39 -8.41
CA ILE A 172 -24.23 12.25 -8.17
C ILE A 172 -25.38 12.56 -7.20
N ASN A 173 -25.49 13.79 -6.70
CA ASN A 173 -26.48 14.23 -5.72
C ASN A 173 -26.53 13.32 -4.47
N LYS A 174 -25.35 13.04 -3.88
CA LYS A 174 -25.21 12.24 -2.65
C LYS A 174 -24.34 12.98 -1.64
N GLU A 175 -24.59 12.78 -0.35
CA GLU A 175 -23.74 13.31 0.74
C GLU A 175 -22.47 12.49 0.95
N GLN A 176 -22.54 11.19 0.65
CA GLN A 176 -21.44 10.25 0.77
C GLN A 176 -21.48 9.23 -0.36
N PHE A 177 -20.32 8.71 -0.73
CA PHE A 177 -20.18 7.67 -1.75
C PHE A 177 -19.97 6.32 -1.07
N SER A 178 -20.75 5.33 -1.48
CA SER A 178 -20.62 3.93 -1.07
C SER A 178 -21.29 3.06 -2.12
N LEU A 179 -20.63 1.99 -2.55
CA LEU A 179 -21.13 1.06 -3.56
C LEU A 179 -22.44 0.38 -3.14
N ASP A 180 -22.63 0.14 -1.84
CA ASP A 180 -23.85 -0.50 -1.30
C ASP A 180 -25.13 0.31 -1.55
N ASN A 181 -24.99 1.62 -1.79
CA ASN A 181 -26.11 2.56 -1.94
C ASN A 181 -26.32 3.03 -3.39
N ILE A 182 -25.75 2.29 -4.35
CA ILE A 182 -25.76 2.63 -5.77
C ILE A 182 -26.55 1.57 -6.53
N ASN A 183 -27.57 2.02 -7.26
CA ASN A 183 -28.22 1.20 -8.26
C ASN A 183 -27.68 1.59 -9.64
N LEU A 184 -26.99 0.66 -10.29
CA LEU A 184 -26.37 0.92 -11.58
C LEU A 184 -27.40 1.20 -12.70
N LYS A 185 -28.64 0.68 -12.55
CA LYS A 185 -29.74 0.93 -13.50
C LYS A 185 -30.12 2.41 -13.58
N ASP A 186 -29.85 3.18 -12.53
CA ASP A 186 -30.12 4.61 -12.51
C ASP A 186 -29.27 5.36 -13.55
N TYR A 187 -28.16 4.79 -14.02
CA TYR A 187 -27.20 5.44 -14.93
C TYR A 187 -27.32 5.01 -16.41
N ILE A 188 -28.19 4.03 -16.71
CA ILE A 188 -28.40 3.53 -18.08
C ILE A 188 -29.06 4.60 -18.96
N ASN A 189 -30.09 5.27 -18.41
CA ASN A 189 -30.94 6.21 -19.16
C ASN A 189 -30.74 7.68 -18.72
N THR A 190 -29.75 7.96 -17.86
CA THR A 190 -29.45 9.35 -17.48
C THR A 190 -28.82 10.12 -18.64
N ASN A 191 -29.06 11.42 -18.70
CA ASN A 191 -28.21 12.33 -19.48
C ASN A 191 -26.74 12.02 -19.18
N PHE A 192 -25.90 11.99 -20.23
CA PHE A 192 -24.47 11.68 -20.19
C PHE A 192 -23.81 12.05 -18.85
N PHE A 193 -23.26 11.05 -18.17
CA PHE A 193 -22.54 11.26 -16.93
C PHE A 193 -21.28 12.09 -17.22
N ASN A 194 -21.07 13.16 -16.47
CA ASN A 194 -19.96 14.06 -16.73
C ASN A 194 -18.66 13.52 -16.13
N PHE A 195 -17.86 12.84 -16.96
CA PHE A 195 -16.56 12.32 -16.55
C PHE A 195 -15.45 13.39 -16.45
N ASN A 196 -15.68 14.62 -16.92
CA ASN A 196 -14.61 15.63 -17.03
C ASN A 196 -13.97 16.01 -15.69
N ILE A 197 -14.71 15.84 -14.58
CA ILE A 197 -14.16 16.11 -13.24
C ILE A 197 -12.97 15.18 -12.92
N PHE A 198 -12.94 13.96 -13.46
CA PHE A 198 -11.93 12.95 -13.16
C PHE A 198 -10.60 13.19 -13.88
N ASN A 199 -10.59 14.04 -14.91
CA ASN A 199 -9.35 14.44 -15.56
C ASN A 199 -8.38 15.11 -14.56
N ASN A 200 -8.91 15.93 -13.65
CA ASN A 200 -8.10 16.73 -12.72
C ASN A 200 -8.66 16.70 -11.29
N ILE A 201 -9.11 15.53 -10.84
CA ILE A 201 -9.57 15.30 -9.46
C ILE A 201 -8.38 15.05 -8.53
N ASN A 202 -8.48 15.50 -7.27
CA ASN A 202 -7.49 15.22 -6.23
C ASN A 202 -7.23 13.70 -6.12
N PRO A 203 -6.00 13.23 -6.41
CA PRO A 203 -5.70 11.79 -6.35
C PRO A 203 -5.89 11.15 -4.97
N ASN A 204 -5.82 11.96 -3.90
CA ASN A 204 -6.04 11.48 -2.53
C ASN A 204 -7.50 11.22 -2.19
N ASP A 205 -8.43 11.75 -2.99
CA ASP A 205 -9.86 11.58 -2.85
C ASP A 205 -10.39 10.33 -3.57
N LEU A 206 -9.53 9.67 -4.36
CA LEU A 206 -9.87 8.48 -5.14
C LEU A 206 -9.71 7.19 -4.31
N SER A 207 -10.64 6.26 -4.54
CA SER A 207 -10.62 4.89 -4.03
C SER A 207 -10.86 3.90 -5.16
N SER A 208 -10.46 2.64 -4.96
CA SER A 208 -10.73 1.54 -5.90
C SER A 208 -12.22 1.40 -6.18
N ASP A 209 -13.07 1.51 -5.15
CA ASP A 209 -14.52 1.51 -5.28
C ASP A 209 -15.05 2.62 -6.18
N LEU A 210 -14.52 3.84 -6.05
CA LEU A 210 -14.92 4.97 -6.88
C LEU A 210 -14.51 4.71 -8.34
N LEU A 211 -13.28 4.23 -8.57
CA LEU A 211 -12.80 3.92 -9.91
C LEU A 211 -13.62 2.79 -10.55
N ARG A 212 -13.97 1.74 -9.81
CA ARG A 212 -14.88 0.67 -10.26
C ARG A 212 -16.22 1.23 -10.69
N PHE A 213 -16.81 2.10 -9.86
CA PHE A 213 -18.09 2.71 -10.14
C PHE A 213 -18.08 3.55 -11.44
N ILE A 214 -17.13 4.48 -11.59
CA ILE A 214 -17.08 5.32 -12.79
C ILE A 214 -16.70 4.52 -14.04
N THR A 215 -15.90 3.47 -13.90
CA THR A 215 -15.61 2.53 -14.99
C THR A 215 -16.88 1.84 -15.45
N SER A 216 -17.69 1.35 -14.51
CA SER A 216 -18.95 0.67 -14.81
C SER A 216 -19.96 1.59 -15.50
N ILE A 217 -20.10 2.84 -15.04
CA ILE A 217 -20.94 3.84 -15.71
C ILE A 217 -20.42 4.14 -17.12
N TYR A 218 -19.11 4.31 -17.27
CA TYR A 218 -18.52 4.62 -18.57
C TYR A 218 -18.78 3.51 -19.59
N LEU A 219 -18.63 2.25 -19.20
CA LEU A 219 -18.96 1.11 -20.05
C LEU A 219 -20.45 1.15 -20.45
N LEU A 220 -21.37 1.30 -19.48
CA LEU A 220 -22.80 1.38 -19.77
C LEU A 220 -23.17 2.48 -20.77
N GLN A 221 -22.52 3.64 -20.68
CA GLN A 221 -22.81 4.79 -21.54
C GLN A 221 -22.07 4.77 -22.89
N ASN A 222 -21.12 3.85 -23.08
CA ASN A 222 -20.34 3.69 -24.31
C ASN A 222 -20.39 2.24 -24.80
N LYS A 223 -21.54 1.57 -24.64
CA LYS A 223 -21.72 0.13 -24.90
C LYS A 223 -21.22 -0.29 -26.27
N GLU A 224 -21.45 0.52 -27.29
CA GLU A 224 -21.02 0.30 -28.68
C GLU A 224 -19.50 0.15 -28.84
N LEU A 225 -18.71 0.79 -27.98
CA LEU A 225 -17.24 0.69 -28.03
C LEU A 225 -16.73 -0.60 -27.39
N PHE A 226 -17.48 -1.19 -26.46
CA PHE A 226 -16.99 -2.27 -25.60
C PHE A 226 -17.71 -3.61 -25.78
N ILE A 227 -18.91 -3.62 -26.36
CA ILE A 227 -19.78 -4.80 -26.44
C ILE A 227 -19.09 -6.01 -27.09
N ASN A 228 -18.25 -5.78 -28.11
CA ASN A 228 -17.56 -6.86 -28.83
C ASN A 228 -16.39 -7.49 -28.04
N PHE A 229 -15.99 -6.92 -26.90
CA PHE A 229 -14.93 -7.44 -26.05
C PHE A 229 -15.45 -8.23 -24.85
N ILE A 230 -16.77 -8.23 -24.63
CA ILE A 230 -17.42 -8.96 -23.54
C ILE A 230 -18.06 -10.20 -24.14
N TYR A 231 -17.66 -11.37 -23.63
CA TYR A 231 -18.21 -12.65 -24.06
C TYR A 231 -19.61 -12.82 -23.50
N ASP A 232 -20.55 -13.26 -24.35
CA ASP A 232 -21.84 -13.76 -23.91
C ASP A 232 -21.60 -14.96 -22.97
N SER A 233 -22.16 -14.91 -21.77
CA SER A 233 -22.17 -16.05 -20.85
C SER A 233 -23.56 -16.68 -20.86
N ASP A 234 -23.59 -18.00 -21.04
CA ASP A 234 -24.83 -18.78 -21.05
C ASP A 234 -25.58 -18.73 -19.71
N ASP A 235 -24.93 -18.24 -18.65
CA ASP A 235 -25.45 -18.16 -17.28
C ASP A 235 -26.34 -16.93 -17.00
N CYS A 236 -26.64 -16.10 -18.01
CA CYS A 236 -27.45 -14.89 -17.83
C CYS A 236 -28.96 -15.17 -18.01
N GLU A 237 -29.72 -15.21 -16.91
CA GLU A 237 -31.19 -15.41 -16.95
C GLU A 237 -31.94 -14.32 -17.76
N ASP A 238 -31.46 -13.08 -17.72
CA ASP A 238 -32.10 -11.89 -18.33
C ASP A 238 -31.51 -11.49 -19.71
N ASN A 239 -30.58 -12.27 -20.29
CA ASN A 239 -29.91 -12.00 -21.57
C ASN A 239 -29.16 -10.64 -21.69
N ASP A 240 -28.92 -9.89 -20.60
CA ASP A 240 -28.07 -8.68 -20.63
C ASP A 240 -26.71 -8.95 -19.98
N THR A 241 -25.90 -9.80 -20.62
CA THR A 241 -24.54 -10.14 -20.18
C THR A 241 -23.67 -8.89 -20.04
N TYR A 242 -23.90 -7.88 -20.87
CA TYR A 242 -23.16 -6.62 -20.80
C TYR A 242 -23.47 -5.83 -19.53
N PHE A 243 -24.75 -5.66 -19.19
CA PHE A 243 -25.14 -5.01 -17.94
C PHE A 243 -24.61 -5.79 -16.73
N LYS A 244 -24.71 -7.13 -16.78
CA LYS A 244 -24.18 -8.01 -15.75
C LYS A 244 -22.67 -7.82 -15.54
N TYR A 245 -21.91 -7.72 -16.63
CA TYR A 245 -20.47 -7.42 -16.57
C TYR A 245 -20.20 -6.10 -15.83
N CYS A 246 -20.97 -5.05 -16.15
CA CYS A 246 -20.85 -3.75 -15.47
C CYS A 246 -21.18 -3.84 -13.96
N GLU A 247 -22.15 -4.67 -13.57
CA GLU A 247 -22.40 -4.93 -12.15
C GLU A 247 -21.25 -5.69 -11.46
N ASP A 248 -20.62 -6.63 -12.17
CA ASP A 248 -19.57 -7.47 -11.61
C ASP A 248 -18.26 -6.68 -11.37
N ILE A 249 -18.01 -5.62 -12.17
CA ILE A 249 -16.95 -4.63 -11.89
C ILE A 249 -17.11 -4.00 -10.51
N ILE A 250 -18.34 -3.56 -10.18
CA ILE A 250 -18.67 -2.96 -8.88
C ILE A 250 -18.51 -3.99 -7.75
N LYS A 251 -18.87 -5.26 -8.00
CA LYS A 251 -18.76 -6.35 -7.02
C LYS A 251 -17.34 -6.85 -6.79
N GLY A 252 -16.34 -6.26 -7.45
CA GLY A 252 -14.93 -6.57 -7.18
C GLY A 252 -14.31 -7.58 -8.14
N VAL A 253 -14.86 -7.80 -9.35
CA VAL A 253 -14.20 -8.66 -10.34
C VAL A 253 -12.81 -8.12 -10.69
N TYR A 254 -11.91 -9.01 -11.08
CA TYR A 254 -10.58 -8.64 -11.56
C TYR A 254 -10.70 -7.79 -12.83
N GLY A 255 -10.09 -6.61 -12.80
CA GLY A 255 -10.02 -5.75 -13.98
C GLY A 255 -8.98 -6.23 -14.99
N SER A 256 -9.14 -5.75 -16.22
CA SER A 256 -8.42 -6.16 -17.42
C SER A 256 -8.21 -4.96 -18.37
N GLU A 257 -7.93 -5.25 -19.64
CA GLU A 257 -7.73 -4.23 -20.69
C GLU A 257 -8.96 -3.33 -20.90
N ILE A 258 -10.18 -3.85 -20.71
CA ILE A 258 -11.43 -3.11 -20.86
C ILE A 258 -11.49 -1.97 -19.83
N GLU A 259 -11.21 -2.27 -18.57
CA GLU A 259 -11.18 -1.30 -17.47
C GLU A 259 -10.07 -0.26 -17.67
N ILE A 260 -8.90 -0.68 -18.18
CA ILE A 260 -7.79 0.23 -18.47
C ILE A 260 -8.16 1.20 -19.58
N LYS A 261 -8.75 0.71 -20.68
CA LYS A 261 -9.20 1.56 -21.79
C LYS A 261 -10.25 2.57 -21.34
N ALA A 262 -11.22 2.14 -20.54
CA ALA A 262 -12.23 3.01 -19.95
C ALA A 262 -11.59 4.06 -19.04
N LEU A 263 -10.73 3.67 -18.10
CA LEU A 263 -10.07 4.59 -17.16
C LEU A 263 -9.14 5.58 -17.86
N SER A 264 -8.41 5.15 -18.90
CA SER A 264 -7.59 6.03 -19.72
C SER A 264 -8.43 7.14 -20.38
N ASN A 265 -9.63 6.79 -20.86
CA ASN A 265 -10.58 7.75 -21.41
C ASN A 265 -11.20 8.69 -20.37
N ILE A 266 -11.58 8.17 -19.20
CA ILE A 266 -12.19 8.93 -18.10
C ILE A 266 -11.19 9.93 -17.52
N LEU A 267 -9.96 9.48 -17.27
CA LEU A 267 -8.90 10.27 -16.63
C LEU A 267 -8.15 11.18 -17.63
N LYS A 268 -8.41 11.02 -18.93
CA LYS A 268 -7.71 11.70 -20.04
C LYS A 268 -6.20 11.62 -19.92
N LYS A 269 -5.73 10.41 -19.62
CA LYS A 269 -4.32 10.09 -19.40
C LYS A 269 -3.96 8.88 -20.21
N LYS A 270 -2.81 8.93 -20.86
CA LYS A 270 -2.21 7.77 -21.49
C LYS A 270 -1.89 6.77 -20.40
N ILE A 271 -2.30 5.51 -20.56
CA ILE A 271 -1.89 4.46 -19.63
C ILE A 271 -1.02 3.48 -20.39
N THR A 272 0.22 3.27 -19.93
CA THR A 272 1.13 2.29 -20.53
C THR A 272 1.36 1.15 -19.55
N VAL A 273 1.09 -0.06 -20.01
CA VAL A 273 1.27 -1.30 -19.26
C VAL A 273 2.48 -2.03 -19.82
N TYR A 274 3.50 -2.22 -18.98
CA TYR A 274 4.67 -3.03 -19.31
C TYR A 274 4.45 -4.48 -18.90
N ASP A 275 4.67 -5.40 -19.84
CA ASP A 275 4.73 -6.85 -19.65
C ASP A 275 6.16 -7.31 -19.98
N VAL A 276 6.54 -8.52 -19.55
CA VAL A 276 7.80 -9.13 -19.97
C VAL A 276 7.92 -9.26 -21.49
N ASN A 277 6.81 -9.52 -22.18
CA ASN A 277 6.82 -9.81 -23.63
C ASN A 277 6.47 -8.60 -24.50
N MET A 278 5.71 -7.63 -23.98
CA MET A 278 5.17 -6.54 -24.78
C MET A 278 4.79 -5.33 -23.93
N ASN A 279 4.59 -4.18 -24.57
CA ASN A 279 4.07 -2.98 -23.92
C ASN A 279 2.81 -2.54 -24.66
N ILE A 280 1.77 -2.20 -23.93
CA ILE A 280 0.50 -1.72 -24.50
C ILE A 280 0.23 -0.33 -23.95
N SER A 281 -0.05 0.62 -24.84
CA SER A 281 -0.44 1.99 -24.49
C SER A 281 -1.89 2.26 -24.88
N TYR A 282 -2.62 2.91 -23.99
CA TYR A 282 -4.02 3.31 -24.17
C TYR A 282 -4.08 4.85 -24.23
N GLU A 283 -4.84 5.40 -25.17
CA GLU A 283 -4.97 6.86 -25.40
C GLU A 283 -3.61 7.56 -25.62
N GLU A 284 -2.90 7.21 -26.70
CA GLU A 284 -1.53 7.69 -26.98
C GLU A 284 -1.40 9.21 -27.15
N ASP A 285 -2.48 9.91 -27.50
CA ASP A 285 -2.49 11.36 -27.74
C ASP A 285 -2.62 12.20 -26.45
N CYS A 286 -2.70 11.58 -25.28
CA CYS A 286 -2.80 12.29 -24.01
C CYS A 286 -1.44 12.84 -23.53
N GLU A 287 -1.42 14.08 -23.03
CA GLU A 287 -0.19 14.75 -22.57
C GLU A 287 0.42 14.11 -21.31
N GLU A 288 -0.46 13.67 -20.40
CA GLU A 288 -0.07 13.03 -19.15
C GLU A 288 -0.11 11.50 -19.30
N GLU A 289 0.92 10.82 -18.77
CA GLU A 289 1.08 9.37 -18.90
C GLU A 289 1.24 8.69 -17.52
N LEU A 290 0.50 7.60 -17.31
CA LEU A 290 0.59 6.71 -16.16
C LEU A 290 1.25 5.40 -16.59
N PHE A 291 2.11 4.84 -15.74
CA PHE A 291 2.83 3.61 -16.04
C PHE A 291 2.51 2.50 -15.04
N LEU A 292 2.04 1.39 -15.58
CA LEU A 292 1.75 0.17 -14.84
C LEU A 292 2.67 -0.95 -15.34
N CYS A 293 2.78 -2.02 -14.57
CA CYS A 293 3.37 -3.26 -15.06
C CYS A 293 2.49 -4.44 -14.68
N PHE A 294 2.50 -5.45 -15.54
CA PHE A 294 1.64 -6.61 -15.45
C PHE A 294 2.49 -7.85 -15.25
N HIS A 295 2.07 -8.68 -14.31
CA HIS A 295 2.69 -9.96 -14.00
C HIS A 295 1.68 -11.09 -14.18
N HIS A 296 2.06 -12.13 -14.91
CA HIS A 296 1.23 -13.31 -15.12
C HIS A 296 1.31 -14.29 -13.96
N LYS A 297 2.49 -14.44 -13.36
CA LYS A 297 2.79 -15.51 -12.39
C LYS A 297 3.47 -15.03 -11.11
N LEU A 298 3.57 -13.73 -10.86
CA LEU A 298 4.25 -13.21 -9.67
C LEU A 298 3.72 -13.81 -8.36
N TYR A 299 2.40 -13.98 -8.27
CA TYR A 299 1.73 -14.53 -7.09
C TYR A 299 0.96 -15.81 -7.42
N ALA A 300 0.80 -16.69 -6.44
CA ALA A 300 -0.02 -17.89 -6.57
C ALA A 300 -1.49 -17.59 -6.89
N LEU A 301 -1.96 -16.38 -6.54
CA LEU A 301 -3.30 -15.86 -6.86
C LEU A 301 -3.49 -15.54 -8.36
N GLY A 302 -2.42 -15.55 -9.15
CA GLY A 302 -2.45 -15.34 -10.59
C GLY A 302 -1.96 -13.96 -11.02
N LYS A 303 -2.66 -13.41 -12.01
CA LYS A 303 -2.33 -12.15 -12.68
C LYS A 303 -2.35 -10.97 -11.70
N HIS A 304 -1.41 -10.05 -11.83
CA HIS A 304 -1.23 -8.94 -10.89
C HIS A 304 -0.72 -7.68 -11.58
N TYR A 305 -1.23 -6.52 -11.14
CA TYR A 305 -0.75 -5.20 -11.57
C TYR A 305 0.07 -4.53 -10.47
N ASN A 306 1.25 -4.06 -10.85
CA ASN A 306 2.05 -3.16 -10.05
C ASN A 306 2.13 -1.79 -10.73
N SER A 307 2.53 -0.79 -9.95
CA SER A 307 2.76 0.56 -10.45
C SER A 307 4.22 0.71 -10.92
N VAL A 308 4.52 1.67 -11.80
CA VAL A 308 5.89 1.90 -12.28
C VAL A 308 6.30 3.35 -12.03
N ILE A 309 7.40 3.53 -11.29
CA ILE A 309 7.94 4.84 -10.95
C ILE A 309 9.29 5.05 -11.63
N ASP A 310 9.71 6.30 -11.69
CA ASP A 310 11.00 6.63 -12.26
C ASP A 310 12.12 6.19 -11.29
N LEU A 311 13.21 5.66 -11.83
CA LEU A 311 14.34 5.23 -11.02
C LEU A 311 14.91 6.47 -10.31
N PRO A 312 15.18 6.43 -8.99
CA PRO A 312 15.82 7.54 -8.29
C PRO A 312 17.10 7.93 -9.03
N SER A 313 17.24 9.22 -9.37
CA SER A 313 18.39 9.76 -10.09
C SER A 313 19.70 9.62 -9.34
#